data_AF-A0A7G9YY63-F1
#
_entry.id   AF-A0A7G9YY63-F1
#
_cell.length_a   1.000
_cell.length_b   1.000
_cell.length_c   1.000
_cell.angle_alpha   90.00
_cell.angle_beta   90.00
_cell.angle_gamma   90.00
#
_symmetry.space_group_name_H-M   'P 1'
#
loop_
_entity.id
_entity.type
_entity.pdbx_description
1 polymer ?
#
loop_
_entity_poly.entity_id
_entity_poly.type
_entity_poly.pdbx_seq_one_letter_code
_entity_poly.pdbx_strand_id
1 'polypeptide(L)' 'MENRFTAVFQKTDKWWIAFVEELPGANTQGETIDKLPKTFLI' A
#
# COMPACT_ATOMS: atom_id res chain seq x y z
N MET A 1 -13.35 -0.79 17.56
CA MET A 1 -12.50 0.39 17.35
C MET A 1 -12.15 0.39 15.88
N GLU A 2 -12.59 1.39 15.11
CA GLU A 2 -12.18 1.54 13.71
C GLU A 2 -10.87 2.33 13.69
N ASN A 3 -9.80 1.72 13.19
CA ASN A 3 -8.56 2.42 12.91
C ASN A 3 -8.57 2.84 11.44
N ARG A 4 -8.39 4.13 11.18
CA ARG A 4 -8.27 4.68 9.81
C ARG A 4 -6.82 5.04 9.58
N PHE A 5 -6.27 4.53 8.49
CA PHE A 5 -4.88 4.73 8.11
C PHE A 5 -4.80 5.30 6.70
N THR A 6 -3.71 6.01 6.41
CA THR A 6 -3.47 6.59 5.09
C THR A 6 -2.63 5.64 4.25
N ALA A 7 -3.22 5.09 3.18
CA ALA A 7 -2.49 4.28 2.23
C ALA A 7 -1.74 5.19 1.23
N VAL A 8 -0.43 5.02 1.12
CA VAL A 8 0.42 5.70 0.15
C VAL A 8 0.68 4.76 -1.01
N PHE A 9 0.46 5.23 -2.25
CA PHE A 9 0.78 4.51 -3.48
C PHE A 9 1.86 5.25 -4.24
N GLN A 10 2.98 4.58 -4.50
CA GLN A 10 4.11 5.15 -5.20
C GLN A 10 4.44 4.30 -6.43
N LYS A 11 4.52 4.95 -7.60
CA LYS A 11 5.06 4.33 -8.80
C LYS A 11 6.58 4.50 -8.84
N THR A 12 7.29 3.39 -8.96
CA THR A 12 8.70 3.33 -9.32
C THR A 12 8.83 2.80 -10.76
N ASP A 13 10.04 2.77 -11.33
CA ASP A 13 10.29 2.54 -12.77
C ASP A 13 9.34 1.52 -13.44
N LYS A 14 9.30 0.28 -12.91
CA LYS A 14 8.46 -0.81 -13.42
C LYS A 14 7.44 -1.33 -12.41
N TRP A 15 7.42 -0.78 -11.21
CA TRP A 15 6.68 -1.33 -10.09
C TRP A 15 5.84 -0.27 -9.41
N TRP A 16 4.80 -0.72 -8.74
CA TRP A 16 4.02 0.05 -7.81
C TRP A 16 4.28 -0.50 -6.42
N ILE A 17 4.48 0.42 -5.48
CA ILE A 17 4.65 0.14 -4.07
C ILE A 17 3.45 0.77 -3.36
N ALA A 18 2.85 0.02 -2.45
CA ALA A 18 1.87 0.56 -1.53
C ALA A 18 2.27 0.27 -0.09
N PHE A 19 2.06 1.23 0.81
CA PHE A 19 2.38 1.08 2.23
C PHE A 19 1.57 2.06 3.09
N VAL A 20 1.58 1.83 4.41
CA VAL A 20 1.00 2.71 5.43
C VAL A 20 2.13 3.29 6.28
N GLU A 21 2.25 4.62 6.35
CA GLU A 21 3.33 5.28 7.11
C GLU A 21 3.17 5.08 8.63
N GLU A 22 1.92 5.03 9.08
CA GLU A 22 1.56 4.87 10.50
C GLU A 22 1.78 3.44 11.02
N LEU A 23 2.01 2.46 10.13
CA LEU A 23 2.21 1.05 10.49
C LEU A 23 3.40 0.44 9.73
N PRO A 24 4.61 0.53 10.33
CA PRO A 24 5.81 -0.06 9.74
C PRO A 24 5.63 -1.57 9.52
N GLY A 25 5.87 -2.04 8.30
CA GLY A 25 5.73 -3.46 7.92
C GLY A 25 4.43 -3.79 7.18
N ALA A 26 3.47 -2.86 7.10
CA ALA A 26 2.32 -2.99 6.22
C ALA A 26 2.63 -2.42 4.83
N ASN A 27 3.26 -3.24 3.99
CA ASN A 27 3.65 -2.86 2.62
C ASN A 27 3.45 -4.00 1.62
N THR A 28 3.25 -3.63 0.36
CA THR A 28 3.07 -4.55 -0.78
C THR A 28 3.57 -3.91 -2.06
N GLN A 29 3.86 -4.73 -3.07
CA GLN A 29 4.36 -4.28 -4.35
C GLN A 29 3.77 -5.10 -5.50
N GLY A 30 3.64 -4.48 -6.68
CA GLY A 30 3.10 -5.12 -7.87
C GLY A 30 3.45 -4.37 -9.14
N GLU A 31 3.52 -5.05 -10.28
CA GLU A 31 3.87 -4.43 -11.57
C GLU A 31 2.82 -3.43 -12.06
N THR A 32 1.57 -3.57 -11.61
CA THR A 32 0.45 -2.71 -11.96
C THR A 32 -0.32 -2.29 -10.71
N ILE A 33 -0.89 -1.09 -10.71
CA ILE A 33 -1.67 -0.58 -9.58
C ILE A 33 -2.90 -1.43 -9.27
N ASP A 34 -3.51 -2.05 -10.29
CA ASP A 34 -4.67 -2.93 -10.13
C ASP A 34 -4.36 -4.22 -9.36
N LYS A 35 -3.09 -4.64 -9.35
CA LYS A 35 -2.63 -5.79 -8.56
C LYS A 35 -2.36 -5.43 -7.10
N LEU A 36 -2.32 -4.14 -6.75
CA LEU A 36 -2.14 -3.73 -5.37
C LEU A 36 -3.47 -3.85 -4.61
N PRO A 37 -3.46 -4.36 -3.38
CA PRO A 37 -4.64 -4.34 -2.54
C PRO A 37 -5.03 -2.88 -2.29
N LYS A 38 -6.29 -2.55 -2.62
CA LYS A 38 -6.88 -1.22 -2.41
C LYS A 38 -7.16 -0.92 -0.94
N THR A 39 -7.05 -1.93 -0.10
CA THR A 39 -7.24 -1.88 1.34
C THR A 39 -6.10 -2.66 1.97
N PHE A 40 -5.29 -2.00 2.80
CA PHE A 40 -4.47 -2.71 3.78
C PHE A 40 -5.43 -3.25 4.83
N LEU A 41 -5.79 -4.53 4.70
CA LEU A 41 -6.48 -5.26 5.76
C LEU A 41 -5.45 -5.56 6.83
N ILE A 42 -5.48 -4.74 7.89
CA ILE A 42 -4.72 -4.89 9.13
C ILE A 42 -5.70 -5.02 10.28
#